data_AF-A0A2N2WLL1-F1
#
_entry.id   AF-A0A2N2WLL1-F1
#
_cell.length_a   1.000
_cell.length_b   1.000
_cell.length_c   1.000
_cell.angle_alpha   90.00
_cell.angle_beta   90.00
_cell.angle_gamma   90.00
#
_symmetry.space_group_name_H-M   'P 1'
#
loop_
_entity.id
_entity.type
_entity.pdbx_description
1 polymer ?
#
loop_
_entity_poly.entity_id
_entity_poly.type
_entity_poly.pdbx_seq_one_letter_code
_entity_poly.pdbx_strand_id
1 'polypeptide(L)'
;MQLACKNSNSCRSDLEQNFPEIIAYMDSLNLNKQNNIVCKTTESNPSGIMLFGETETNENGIFYSDSCQFLSLTIHEFTLKSNDKPDAVNIASFYAYCFTDTSEQVQFENFMSSMSRQMNRDKEIHQFFNKNGKWFLYFRGMV
;
A
#
# COMPACT_ATOMS: atom_id res chain seq x y z
N MET A 1 -17.86 0.27 -14.10
CA MET A 1 -17.03 0.60 -15.28
C MET A 1 -15.92 -0.44 -15.30
N GLN A 2 -15.87 -1.33 -16.29
CA GLN A 2 -14.83 -2.37 -16.36
C GLN A 2 -13.49 -1.75 -16.80
N LEU A 3 -12.43 -2.01 -16.04
CA LEU A 3 -11.06 -1.60 -16.35
C LEU A 3 -10.55 -2.43 -17.53
N ALA A 4 -10.50 -1.82 -18.71
CA ALA A 4 -9.86 -2.42 -19.88
C ALA A 4 -8.34 -2.25 -19.77
N CYS A 5 -7.63 -3.32 -19.41
CA CYS A 5 -6.18 -3.41 -19.55
C CYS A 5 -5.78 -3.26 -21.03
N LYS A 6 -5.30 -2.06 -21.41
CA LYS A 6 -4.52 -1.87 -22.64
C LYS A 6 -3.03 -1.96 -22.32
N ASN A 7 -2.34 -2.72 -23.16
CA ASN A 7 -0.91 -3.00 -23.16
C ASN A 7 -0.01 -1.78 -22.87
N SER A 8 1.04 -2.03 -22.07
CA SER A 8 2.32 -1.29 -21.95
C SER A 8 2.34 0.21 -21.62
N ASN A 9 1.25 0.83 -21.16
CA ASN A 9 1.28 2.23 -20.75
C ASN A 9 1.23 2.34 -19.22
N SER A 10 2.18 3.08 -18.67
CA SER A 10 2.17 3.43 -17.26
C SER A 10 0.79 3.98 -16.86
N CYS A 11 0.24 3.52 -15.75
CA CYS A 11 -1.04 4.00 -15.22
C CYS A 11 -0.92 5.32 -14.43
N ARG A 12 0.14 6.08 -14.70
CA ARG A 12 0.46 7.31 -13.96
C ARG A 12 -0.69 8.32 -14.00
N SER A 13 -1.33 8.52 -15.16
CA SER A 13 -2.47 9.43 -15.29
C SER A 13 -3.64 9.03 -14.38
N ASP A 14 -3.92 7.72 -14.26
CA ASP A 14 -4.98 7.23 -13.39
C ASP A 14 -4.63 7.42 -11.91
N LEU A 15 -3.36 7.24 -11.55
CA LEU A 15 -2.84 7.48 -10.21
C LEU A 15 -2.89 8.98 -9.85
N GLU A 16 -2.50 9.86 -10.77
CA GLU A 16 -2.60 11.32 -10.62
C GLU A 16 -4.04 11.79 -10.42
N GLN A 17 -4.99 11.17 -11.13
CA GLN A 17 -6.41 11.53 -11.03
C GLN A 17 -7.08 11.01 -9.75
N ASN A 18 -6.84 9.75 -9.36
CA ASN A 18 -7.61 9.09 -8.30
C ASN A 18 -6.89 9.08 -6.95
N PHE A 19 -5.56 9.11 -6.96
CA PHE A 19 -4.71 9.03 -5.76
C PHE A 19 -3.53 10.02 -5.82
N PRO A 20 -3.79 11.33 -6.01
CA PRO A 20 -2.75 12.35 -6.11
C PRO A 20 -1.83 12.41 -4.88
N GLU A 21 -2.30 11.94 -3.72
CA GLU A 21 -1.51 11.85 -2.49
C GLU A 21 -0.31 10.90 -2.63
N ILE A 22 -0.44 9.82 -3.40
CA ILE A 22 0.66 8.89 -3.67
C ILE A 22 1.72 9.56 -4.56
N ILE A 23 1.31 10.32 -5.58
CA ILE A 23 2.23 11.06 -6.46
C ILE A 23 3.02 12.09 -5.67
N ALA A 24 2.34 12.89 -4.84
CA ALA A 24 3.00 13.86 -3.98
C ALA A 24 3.98 13.20 -3.01
N TYR A 25 3.65 12.01 -2.51
CA TYR A 25 4.55 11.24 -1.65
C TYR A 25 5.75 10.69 -2.43
N MET A 26 5.55 10.16 -3.64
CA MET A 26 6.62 9.73 -4.55
C MET A 26 7.59 10.87 -4.90
N ASP A 27 7.08 12.09 -5.10
CA ASP A 27 7.89 13.30 -5.30
C ASP A 27 8.79 13.59 -4.09
N SER A 28 8.24 13.51 -2.87
CA SER A 28 9.00 13.74 -1.64
C SER A 28 10.15 12.75 -1.45
N LEU A 29 10.03 11.55 -2.02
CA LEU A 29 11.04 10.50 -2.00
C LEU A 29 11.98 10.54 -3.22
N ASN A 30 11.85 11.52 -4.11
CA ASN A 30 12.57 11.61 -5.39
C ASN A 30 12.41 10.38 -6.29
N LEU A 31 11.29 9.67 -6.18
CA LEU A 31 11.01 8.45 -6.97
C LEU A 31 10.40 8.77 -8.35
N ASN A 32 9.93 10.00 -8.57
CA ASN A 32 9.23 10.41 -9.79
C ASN A 32 10.08 10.42 -11.07
N LYS A 33 11.40 10.21 -10.98
CA LYS A 33 12.27 10.00 -12.14
C LYS A 33 12.08 8.64 -12.83
N GLN A 34 11.34 7.73 -12.20
CA GLN A 34 11.02 6.39 -12.71
C GLN A 34 9.68 6.46 -13.47
N ASN A 35 9.67 6.07 -14.75
CA ASN A 35 8.54 6.35 -15.65
C ASN A 35 7.59 5.15 -15.83
N ASN A 36 7.94 3.98 -15.31
CA ASN A 36 7.11 2.79 -15.38
C ASN A 36 6.38 2.52 -14.06
N ILE A 37 5.20 3.14 -13.93
CA ILE A 37 4.21 2.81 -12.88
C ILE A 37 3.25 1.76 -13.41
N VAL A 38 3.21 0.59 -12.77
CA VAL A 38 2.25 -0.48 -13.06
C VAL A 38 1.17 -0.48 -11.98
N CYS A 39 -0.09 -0.34 -12.38
CA CYS A 39 -1.22 -0.43 -11.47
C CYS A 39 -1.75 -1.86 -11.46
N LYS A 40 -2.00 -2.38 -10.27
CA LYS A 40 -2.76 -3.60 -10.09
C LYS A 40 -3.86 -3.31 -9.09
N THR A 41 -5.10 -3.28 -9.55
CA THR A 41 -6.23 -3.26 -8.61
C THR A 41 -6.42 -4.67 -8.10
N THR A 42 -6.25 -4.88 -6.80
CA THR A 42 -6.74 -6.10 -6.16
C THR A 42 -8.15 -5.78 -5.66
N GLU A 43 -9.13 -5.91 -6.55
CA GLU A 43 -10.54 -5.81 -6.17
C GLU A 43 -10.90 -7.05 -5.35
N SER A 44 -11.04 -6.88 -4.05
CA SER A 44 -11.57 -7.92 -3.17
C SER A 44 -13.10 -7.95 -3.29
N ASN A 45 -13.59 -9.07 -3.83
CA ASN A 45 -15.00 -9.47 -3.84
C ASN A 45 -15.36 -10.11 -2.45
N PRO A 46 -16.62 -10.50 -2.19
CA PRO A 46 -17.46 -10.11 -1.06
C PRO A 46 -17.18 -10.82 0.29
N SER A 47 -16.06 -11.51 0.46
CA SER A 47 -15.73 -12.26 1.70
C SER A 47 -14.88 -11.47 2.69
N GLY A 48 -14.64 -10.17 2.43
CA GLY A 48 -13.79 -9.31 3.25
C GLY A 48 -12.30 -9.56 3.07
N ILE A 49 -11.51 -8.51 3.29
CA ILE A 49 -10.04 -8.56 3.32
C ILE A 49 -9.60 -8.83 4.76
N MET A 50 -8.76 -9.83 4.95
CA MET A 50 -8.06 -10.07 6.21
C MET A 50 -6.69 -9.40 6.18
N LEU A 51 -6.45 -8.49 7.12
CA LEU A 51 -5.14 -7.90 7.35
C LEU A 51 -4.50 -8.53 8.59
N PHE A 52 -3.19 -8.72 8.52
CA PHE A 52 -2.37 -9.23 9.60
C PHE A 52 -1.41 -8.14 10.05
N GLY A 53 -1.26 -7.99 11.35
CA GLY A 53 -0.33 -7.04 11.95
C GLY A 53 0.52 -7.73 13.00
N GLU A 54 1.76 -7.28 13.14
CA GLU A 54 2.67 -7.71 14.20
C GLU A 54 2.90 -6.53 15.17
N THR A 55 2.79 -6.79 16.48
CA THR A 55 3.16 -5.80 17.51
C THR A 55 4.62 -5.96 17.92
N GLU A 56 5.20 -4.94 18.54
CA GLU A 56 6.57 -5.01 19.05
C GLU A 56 6.79 -6.19 19.99
N THR A 57 8.01 -6.70 19.95
CA THR A 57 8.48 -7.82 20.74
C THR A 57 8.36 -7.50 22.22
N ASN A 58 7.82 -8.44 22.99
CA ASN A 58 8.00 -8.39 24.44
C ASN A 58 9.50 -8.53 24.80
N GLU A 59 9.83 -8.41 26.08
CA GLU A 59 11.18 -8.49 26.64
C GLU A 59 11.96 -9.76 26.22
N ASN A 60 11.24 -10.77 25.72
CA ASN A 60 11.76 -12.07 25.27
C ASN A 60 11.84 -12.22 23.74
N GLY A 61 11.60 -11.17 22.96
CA GLY A 61 11.69 -11.22 21.50
C GLY A 61 10.50 -11.92 20.82
N ILE A 62 9.39 -12.18 21.52
CA ILE A 62 8.21 -12.83 20.95
C ILE A 62 7.29 -11.79 20.30
N PHE A 63 6.98 -12.02 19.02
CA PHE A 63 6.00 -11.25 18.27
C PHE A 63 4.58 -11.75 18.56
N TYR A 64 3.65 -10.82 18.74
CA TYR A 64 2.22 -11.14 18.73
C TYR A 64 1.67 -10.76 17.36
N SER A 65 0.99 -11.72 16.73
CA SER A 65 0.24 -11.47 15.50
C SER A 65 -1.22 -11.30 15.86
N ASP A 66 -1.82 -10.26 15.30
CA ASP A 66 -3.27 -10.04 15.34
C ASP A 66 -3.79 -9.96 13.89
N SER A 67 -5.05 -10.32 13.70
CA SER A 67 -5.68 -10.29 12.39
C SER A 67 -7.07 -9.67 12.47
N CYS A 68 -7.38 -8.77 11.55
CA CYS A 68 -8.67 -8.12 11.46
C CYS A 68 -9.25 -8.26 10.05
N GLN A 69 -10.54 -8.57 9.96
CA GLN A 69 -11.26 -8.71 8.69
C GLN A 69 -12.10 -7.46 8.44
N PHE A 70 -11.99 -6.90 7.24
CA PHE A 70 -12.70 -5.71 6.78
C PHE A 70 -13.57 -6.06 5.58
N LEU A 71 -14.89 -5.90 5.68
CA LEU A 71 -15.85 -6.25 4.62
C LEU A 71 -16.00 -5.14 3.58
N SER A 72 -15.73 -3.90 3.97
CA SER A 72 -15.90 -2.68 3.17
C SER A 72 -14.60 -2.17 2.55
N LEU A 73 -13.47 -2.83 2.85
CA LEU A 73 -12.14 -2.45 2.41
C LEU A 73 -11.85 -2.91 0.97
N THR A 74 -11.37 -1.98 0.15
CA THR A 74 -10.74 -2.23 -1.16
C THR A 74 -9.28 -1.76 -1.12
N ILE A 75 -8.37 -2.53 -1.71
CA ILE A 75 -6.94 -2.17 -1.78
C ILE A 75 -6.53 -1.95 -3.25
N HIS A 76 -6.03 -0.75 -3.53
CA HIS A 76 -5.42 -0.42 -4.82
C HIS A 76 -3.90 -0.51 -4.70
N GLU A 77 -3.25 -1.39 -5.48
CA GLU A 77 -1.80 -1.55 -5.50
C GLU A 77 -1.17 -0.82 -6.70
N PHE A 78 -0.08 -0.12 -6.44
CA PHE A 78 0.71 0.61 -7.42
C PHE A 78 2.17 0.23 -7.26
N THR A 79 2.77 -0.38 -8.29
CA THR A 79 4.16 -0.80 -8.25
C THR A 79 5.00 0.06 -9.18
N LEU A 80 6.06 0.65 -8.63
CA LEU A 80 7.12 1.29 -9.39
C LEU A 80 8.14 0.26 -9.84
N LYS A 81 8.41 0.22 -11.14
CA LYS A 81 9.44 -0.65 -11.72
C LYS A 81 10.58 0.16 -12.31
N SER A 82 11.77 -0.43 -12.32
CA SER A 82 12.94 0.18 -12.98
C SER A 82 12.72 0.29 -14.48
N ASN A 83 13.06 1.45 -15.06
CA ASN A 83 13.04 1.64 -16.52
C ASN A 83 14.06 0.74 -17.23
N ASP A 84 15.22 0.47 -16.60
CA ASP A 84 16.32 -0.29 -17.20
C ASP A 84 16.11 -1.80 -17.11
N LYS A 85 15.27 -2.24 -16.15
CA LYS A 85 14.94 -3.65 -15.91
C LYS A 85 13.47 -3.80 -15.48
N PRO A 86 12.50 -3.55 -16.38
CA PRO A 86 11.08 -3.51 -16.03
C PRO A 86 10.52 -4.87 -15.55
N ASP A 87 11.21 -5.98 -15.83
CA ASP A 87 10.77 -7.31 -15.41
C ASP A 87 11.51 -7.85 -14.17
N ALA A 88 12.59 -7.20 -13.73
CA ALA A 88 13.49 -7.79 -12.73
C ALA A 88 13.51 -7.10 -11.37
N VAL A 89 13.09 -5.83 -11.25
CA VAL A 89 13.22 -5.08 -9.99
C VAL A 89 12.01 -4.17 -9.74
N ASN A 90 11.25 -4.49 -8.69
CA ASN A 90 10.31 -3.54 -8.08
C ASN A 90 11.11 -2.54 -7.24
N ILE A 91 10.99 -1.25 -7.55
CA ILE A 91 11.65 -0.17 -6.79
C ILE A 91 10.84 0.14 -5.53
N ALA A 92 9.51 0.15 -5.65
CA ALA A 92 8.59 0.39 -4.56
C ALA A 92 7.18 -0.10 -4.91
N SER A 93 6.38 -0.37 -3.88
CA SER A 93 4.94 -0.56 -3.99
C SER A 93 4.21 0.43 -3.08
N PHE A 94 3.05 0.89 -3.51
CA PHE A 94 2.12 1.71 -2.74
C PHE A 94 0.77 1.01 -2.73
N TYR A 95 0.12 0.99 -1.57
CA TYR A 95 -1.20 0.41 -1.39
C TYR A 95 -2.13 1.48 -0.83
N ALA A 96 -3.21 1.82 -1.55
CA ALA A 96 -4.27 2.70 -1.05
C ALA A 96 -5.40 1.87 -0.46
N TYR A 97 -5.70 2.08 0.82
CA TYR A 97 -6.76 1.39 1.57
C TYR A 97 -8.01 2.27 1.53
N CYS A 98 -9.03 1.80 0.83
CA CYS A 98 -10.28 2.52 0.61
C CYS A 98 -11.42 1.80 1.32
N PHE A 99 -12.01 2.45 2.32
CA PHE A 99 -13.16 1.92 3.06
C PHE A 99 -14.44 2.58 2.53
N THR A 100 -15.49 1.78 2.38
CA THR A 100 -16.84 2.32 2.11
C THR A 100 -17.66 2.48 3.39
N ASP A 101 -17.24 1.85 4.50
CA ASP A 101 -17.83 1.99 5.84
C ASP A 101 -16.88 2.75 6.79
N THR A 102 -17.34 3.87 7.34
CA THR A 102 -16.56 4.70 8.28
C THR A 102 -16.27 3.98 9.60
N SER A 103 -17.15 3.07 10.05
CA SER A 103 -16.92 2.31 11.28
C SER A 103 -15.78 1.29 11.10
N GLU A 104 -15.70 0.63 9.95
CA GLU A 104 -14.56 -0.23 9.61
C GLU A 104 -13.27 0.57 9.43
N GLN A 105 -13.33 1.78 8.88
CA GLN A 105 -12.17 2.67 8.85
C GLN A 105 -11.65 2.94 10.28
N VAL A 106 -12.52 3.26 11.24
CA VAL A 106 -12.11 3.48 12.64
C VAL A 106 -11.51 2.20 13.24
N GLN A 107 -12.08 1.02 12.94
CA GLN A 107 -11.49 -0.26 13.38
C GLN A 107 -10.10 -0.47 12.79
N PHE A 108 -9.90 -0.14 11.52
CA PHE A 108 -8.60 -0.19 10.86
C PHE A 108 -7.60 0.77 11.50
N GLU A 109 -8.01 2.00 11.83
CA GLU A 109 -7.15 2.98 12.48
C GLU A 109 -6.68 2.50 13.85
N ASN A 110 -7.60 1.91 14.64
CA ASN A 110 -7.27 1.31 15.92
C ASN A 110 -6.33 0.11 15.74
N PHE A 111 -6.62 -0.77 14.78
CA PHE A 111 -5.78 -1.91 14.43
C PHE A 111 -4.36 -1.48 14.04
N MET A 112 -4.21 -0.51 13.13
CA MET A 112 -2.90 -0.04 12.72
C MET A 112 -2.18 0.81 13.78
N SER A 113 -2.90 1.39 14.74
CA SER A 113 -2.29 2.15 15.84
C SER A 113 -1.54 1.27 16.83
N SER A 114 -1.97 0.02 17.00
CA SER A 114 -1.35 -0.97 17.90
C SER A 114 -0.25 -1.79 17.21
N MET A 115 -0.20 -1.79 15.88
CA MET A 115 0.82 -2.49 15.10
C MET A 115 2.06 -1.62 14.90
N SER A 116 3.24 -2.24 14.87
CA SER A 116 4.49 -1.48 14.74
C SER A 116 4.50 -0.66 13.44
N ARG A 117 4.51 0.67 13.58
CA ARG A 117 4.42 1.63 12.47
C ARG A 117 5.63 1.58 11.52
N GLN A 118 6.68 0.87 11.90
CA GLN A 118 7.88 0.61 11.11
C GLN A 118 8.36 -0.81 11.38
N MET A 119 7.92 -1.76 10.56
CA MET A 119 8.58 -3.07 10.52
C MET A 119 9.86 -2.93 9.70
N ASN A 120 10.97 -2.60 10.36
CA ASN A 120 12.31 -2.79 9.79
C ASN A 120 12.69 -4.27 9.89
N ARG A 121 11.95 -5.14 9.19
CA ARG A 121 12.36 -6.54 9.03
C ARG A 121 13.24 -6.60 7.79
N ASP A 122 14.45 -7.13 7.94
CA ASP A 122 15.26 -7.63 6.82
C ASP A 122 15.43 -6.69 5.61
N LYS A 123 15.62 -5.39 5.86
CA LYS A 123 15.89 -4.35 4.84
C LYS A 123 14.66 -3.89 4.05
N GLU A 124 13.45 -4.09 4.55
CA GLU A 124 12.23 -3.53 3.94
C GLU A 124 11.71 -2.35 4.78
N ILE A 125 11.37 -1.24 4.12
CA ILE A 125 10.74 -0.09 4.78
C ILE A 125 9.25 -0.16 4.50
N HIS A 126 8.48 -0.45 5.56
CA HIS A 126 7.02 -0.35 5.57
C HIS A 126 6.64 0.96 6.25
N GLN A 127 5.95 1.83 5.53
CA GLN A 127 5.49 3.10 6.09
C GLN A 127 4.01 3.31 5.82
N PHE A 128 3.24 3.29 6.90
CA PHE A 128 1.85 3.72 6.87
C PHE A 128 1.77 5.25 6.97
N PHE A 129 0.98 5.86 6.12
CA PHE A 129 0.68 7.29 6.20
C PHE A 129 -0.80 7.57 5.95
N ASN A 130 -1.32 8.58 6.64
CA ASN A 130 -2.66 9.10 6.43
C ASN A 130 -2.55 10.48 5.75
N LYS A 131 -3.31 10.70 4.69
CA LYS A 131 -3.42 12.00 4.04
C LYS A 131 -4.88 12.26 3.72
N ASN A 132 -5.42 13.38 4.22
CA ASN A 132 -6.81 13.78 4.03
C ASN A 132 -7.82 12.68 4.43
N GLY A 133 -7.53 11.90 5.49
CA GLY A 133 -8.41 10.82 5.94
C GLY A 133 -8.31 9.53 5.14
N LYS A 134 -7.46 9.46 4.11
CA LYS A 134 -7.17 8.24 3.35
C LYS A 134 -5.89 7.58 3.85
N TRP A 135 -5.89 6.25 3.85
CA TRP A 135 -4.80 5.44 4.37
C TRP A 135 -3.98 4.82 3.25
N PHE A 136 -2.66 4.86 3.41
CA PHE A 136 -1.71 4.37 2.43
C PHE A 136 -0.59 3.59 3.12
N LEU A 137 -0.12 2.53 2.47
CA LEU A 137 1.10 1.81 2.81
C LEU A 137 2.12 2.02 1.70
N TYR A 138 3.29 2.50 2.05
CA TYR A 138 4.47 2.48 1.21
C TYR A 138 5.35 1.30 1.59
N PHE A 139 5.77 0.55 0.57
CA PHE A 139 6.72 -0.55 0.67
C PHE A 139 7.90 -0.27 -0.25
N ARG A 140 9.13 -0.28 0.30
CA ARG A 140 10.35 -0.22 -0.51
C ARG A 140 11.12 -1.53 -0.36
N GLY A 141 11.22 -2.28 -1.45
CA GLY A 141 12.23 -3.33 -1.54
C GLY A 141 13.61 -2.68 -1.60
N MET A 142 14.50 -2.98 -0.66
CA MET A 142 15.91 -2.63 -0.83
C MET A 142 16.55 -3.59 -1.84
N VAL A 143 17.07 -3.03 -2.93
CA VAL A 143 17.91 -3.72 -3.92
C VAL A 143 19.26 -4.07 -3.30
#